data_AF-A0A529NWI7-F1
#
_entry.id   AF-A0A529NWI7-F1
#
_cell.length_a   1.000
_cell.length_b   1.000
_cell.length_c   1.000
_cell.angle_alpha   90.00
_cell.angle_beta   90.00
_cell.angle_gamma   90.00
#
_symmetry.space_group_name_H-M   'P 1'
#
loop_
_entity.id
_entity.type
_entity.pdbx_description
1 polymer ?
#
loop_
_entity_poly.entity_id
_entity_poly.type
_entity_poly.pdbx_seq_one_letter_code
_entity_poly.pdbx_strand_id
1 'polypeptide(L)'
;MTIQGASPDLYNEDLAPAKVRNWGPFSIFNVWTSDVHSLWGYYLAASLFLFCGGFVNFIIAIGIGSLIIYVLMNMVGYAGVKTGVPYPVLARASFGIWGANVPALVRAIVACFWY
;
A
#
# COMPACT_ATOMS: atom_id res chain seq x y z
N MET A 1 -9.92 -7.33 -21.43
CA MET A 1 -11.23 -7.02 -20.82
C MET A 1 -11.70 -5.69 -21.40
N THR A 2 -12.76 -5.71 -22.20
CA THR A 2 -13.43 -4.50 -22.73
C THR A 2 -14.56 -4.14 -21.76
N ILE A 3 -14.46 -2.99 -21.08
CA ILE A 3 -15.49 -2.56 -20.11
C ILE A 3 -16.67 -1.99 -20.90
N GLN A 4 -17.79 -2.72 -20.95
CA GLN A 4 -19.02 -2.28 -21.60
C GLN A 4 -19.83 -1.39 -20.64
N GLY A 5 -20.31 -0.24 -21.11
CA GLY A 5 -21.15 0.68 -20.32
C GLY A 5 -20.40 1.56 -19.31
N ALA A 6 -19.08 1.75 -19.49
CA ALA A 6 -18.32 2.69 -18.65
C ALA A 6 -18.78 4.14 -18.90
N SER A 7 -19.03 4.89 -17.82
CA SER A 7 -19.29 6.33 -17.92
C SER A 7 -18.03 7.04 -18.44
N PRO A 8 -18.13 7.87 -19.49
CA PRO A 8 -16.99 8.62 -20.04
C PRO A 8 -16.29 9.51 -18.99
N ASP A 9 -17.02 9.99 -17.99
CA ASP A 9 -16.50 10.90 -16.95
C ASP A 9 -15.71 10.16 -15.84
N LEU A 10 -15.89 8.85 -15.71
CA LEU A 10 -15.34 8.06 -14.60
C LEU A 10 -14.31 7.01 -15.02
N TYR A 11 -14.09 6.89 -16.33
CA TYR A 11 -13.18 5.94 -16.95
C TYR A 11 -12.12 6.69 -17.77
N ASN A 12 -10.85 6.37 -17.51
CA ASN A 12 -9.72 6.74 -18.35
C ASN A 12 -8.71 5.58 -18.34
N GLU A 13 -7.66 5.66 -19.14
CA GLU A 13 -6.66 4.58 -19.24
C GLU A 13 -5.91 4.34 -17.91
N ASP A 14 -5.66 5.39 -17.13
CA ASP A 14 -4.94 5.32 -15.84
C ASP A 14 -5.78 4.71 -14.72
N LEU A 15 -7.11 4.86 -14.79
CA LEU A 15 -8.09 4.34 -13.83
C LEU A 15 -8.60 2.95 -14.22
N ALA A 16 -8.30 2.50 -15.44
CA ALA A 16 -8.70 1.20 -15.92
C ALA A 16 -7.99 0.08 -15.14
N PRO A 17 -8.63 -1.09 -14.97
CA PRO A 17 -7.98 -2.26 -14.38
C PRO A 17 -6.72 -2.65 -15.17
N ALA A 18 -5.66 -3.02 -14.45
CA ALA A 18 -4.42 -3.47 -15.06
C ALA A 18 -4.65 -4.68 -15.98
N LYS A 19 -4.36 -4.50 -17.28
CA LYS A 19 -4.51 -5.52 -18.33
C LYS A 19 -3.41 -6.59 -18.30
N VAL A 20 -2.20 -6.20 -17.90
CA VAL A 20 -1.02 -7.06 -17.83
C VAL A 20 -0.54 -7.11 -16.38
N ARG A 21 -0.35 -8.32 -15.84
CA ARG A 21 0.03 -8.54 -14.44
C ARG A 21 1.20 -9.53 -14.36
N ASN A 22 2.40 -9.04 -14.65
CA ASN A 22 3.62 -9.86 -14.72
C ASN A 22 4.40 -9.93 -13.40
N TRP A 23 3.86 -9.37 -12.33
CA TRP A 23 4.53 -9.29 -11.04
C TRP A 23 4.39 -10.63 -10.30
N GLY A 24 5.52 -11.31 -10.13
CA GLY A 24 5.60 -12.53 -9.35
C GLY A 24 5.91 -12.27 -7.86
N PRO A 25 5.93 -13.32 -7.04
CA PRO A 25 6.27 -13.22 -5.62
C PRO A 25 7.63 -12.54 -5.37
N PHE A 26 8.63 -12.83 -6.23
CA PHE A 26 9.95 -12.23 -6.12
C PHE A 26 9.95 -10.72 -6.42
N SER A 27 9.16 -10.27 -7.40
CA SER A 27 9.01 -8.84 -7.70
C SER A 27 8.39 -8.09 -6.51
N ILE A 28 7.38 -8.69 -5.88
CA ILE A 28 6.73 -8.14 -4.69
C ILE A 28 7.72 -8.10 -3.51
N PHE A 29 8.46 -9.17 -3.27
CA PHE A 29 9.48 -9.23 -2.22
C PHE A 29 10.54 -8.13 -2.37
N ASN A 30 11.02 -7.90 -3.60
CA ASN A 30 12.03 -6.88 -3.86
C ASN A 30 11.51 -5.45 -3.58
N VAL A 31 10.26 -5.15 -3.95
CA VAL A 31 9.67 -3.84 -3.65
C VAL A 31 9.57 -3.60 -2.15
N TRP A 32 9.10 -4.58 -1.38
CA TRP A 32 9.03 -4.46 0.07
C TRP A 32 10.40 -4.35 0.73
N THR A 33 11.37 -5.14 0.25
CA THR A 33 12.73 -5.06 0.77
C THR A 33 13.34 -3.68 0.48
N SER A 34 13.13 -3.15 -0.72
CA SER A 34 13.58 -1.80 -1.07
C SER A 34 12.96 -0.72 -0.18
N ASP A 35 11.67 -0.85 0.17
CA ASP A 35 10.95 0.12 1.01
C ASP A 35 11.50 0.17 2.45
N VAL A 36 11.82 -1.01 3.01
CA VAL A 36 12.39 -1.13 4.37
C VAL A 36 13.80 -0.53 4.46
N HIS A 37 14.59 -0.60 3.38
CA HIS A 37 15.94 -0.05 3.32
C HIS A 37 15.92 1.46 3.04
N SER A 38 15.27 2.20 3.93
CA SER A 38 15.19 3.67 3.90
C SER A 38 15.81 4.27 5.17
N LEU A 39 16.25 5.54 5.09
CA LEU A 39 16.79 6.27 6.25
C LEU A 39 15.81 6.24 7.43
N TRP A 40 14.52 6.41 7.15
CA TRP A 40 13.47 6.39 8.14
C TRP A 40 13.23 4.99 8.72
N GLY A 41 13.34 3.94 7.92
CA GLY A 41 13.30 2.55 8.41
C GLY A 41 14.42 2.26 9.40
N TYR A 42 15.64 2.70 9.11
CA TYR A 42 16.77 2.55 10.02
C TYR A 42 16.62 3.39 11.29
N TYR A 43 16.14 4.63 11.18
CA TYR A 43 15.84 5.47 12.33
C TYR A 43 14.79 4.83 13.26
N LEU A 44 13.71 4.30 12.68
CA LEU A 44 12.69 3.57 13.43
C LEU A 44 13.29 2.37 14.16
N ALA A 45 14.07 1.53 13.46
CA ALA A 45 14.69 0.36 14.04
C ALA A 45 15.63 0.72 15.21
N ALA A 46 16.46 1.76 15.05
CA ALA A 46 17.35 2.24 16.11
C ALA A 46 16.56 2.77 17.32
N SER A 47 15.53 3.59 17.08
CA SER A 47 14.69 4.14 18.16
C SER A 47 13.92 3.06 18.93
N LEU A 48 13.40 2.06 18.22
CA LEU A 48 12.72 0.91 18.81
C LEU A 48 13.69 0.04 19.62
N PHE A 49 14.91 -0.15 19.14
CA PHE A 49 15.94 -0.89 19.88
C PHE A 49 16.27 -0.22 21.21
N LEU A 50 16.46 1.10 21.20
CA LEU A 50 16.68 1.89 22.42
C LEU A 50 15.48 1.80 23.37
N PHE A 51 14.25 1.86 22.84
CA PHE A 51 13.03 1.77 23.63
C PHE A 51 12.83 0.39 24.29
N CYS A 52 13.16 -0.70 23.58
CA CYS A 52 13.00 -2.06 24.09
C CYS A 52 14.05 -2.47 25.13
N GLY A 53 15.14 -1.70 25.26
CA GLY A 53 16.17 -1.88 26.30
C GLY A 53 16.95 -3.20 26.23
N GLY A 54 16.81 -3.96 25.15
CA GLY A 54 17.45 -5.27 24.99
C GLY A 54 17.15 -5.93 23.65
N PHE A 55 18.11 -6.73 23.18
CA PHE A 55 18.04 -7.37 21.86
C PHE A 55 16.85 -8.32 21.70
N VAL A 56 16.58 -9.17 22.69
CA VAL A 56 15.47 -10.13 22.63
C VAL A 56 14.12 -9.41 22.61
N ASN A 57 13.94 -8.41 23.47
CA ASN A 57 12.71 -7.60 23.52
C ASN A 57 12.48 -6.86 22.20
N PHE A 58 13.55 -6.32 21.60
CA PHE A 58 13.49 -5.69 20.29
C PHE A 58 13.03 -6.66 19.19
N ILE A 59 13.62 -7.85 19.12
CA ILE A 59 13.23 -8.87 18.12
C ILE A 59 11.77 -9.29 18.28
N ILE A 60 11.30 -9.46 19.51
CA ILE A 60 9.89 -9.78 19.79
C ILE A 60 8.98 -8.63 19.37
N ALA A 61 9.32 -7.39 19.75
CA ALA A 61 8.51 -6.21 19.45
C ALA A 61 8.40 -5.96 17.94
N ILE A 62 9.54 -5.98 17.23
CA ILE A 62 9.54 -5.78 15.77
C ILE A 62 8.90 -6.96 15.03
N GLY A 63 9.05 -8.19 15.54
CA GLY A 63 8.43 -9.38 14.97
C GLY A 63 6.90 -9.35 15.07
N ILE A 64 6.37 -9.04 16.25
CA ILE A 64 4.91 -8.92 16.48
C ILE A 64 4.35 -7.76 15.65
N GLY A 65 5.00 -6.59 15.69
CA GLY A 65 4.58 -5.43 14.90
C GLY A 65 4.54 -5.72 13.41
N SER A 66 5.59 -6.37 12.88
CA SER A 66 5.66 -6.77 11.47
C SER A 66 4.57 -7.78 11.10
N LEU A 67 4.24 -8.74 11.98
CA LEU A 67 3.18 -9.71 11.73
C LEU A 67 1.80 -9.06 11.67
N ILE A 68 1.52 -8.12 12.59
CA ILE A 68 0.26 -7.36 12.59
C ILE A 68 0.15 -6.55 11.30
N ILE A 69 1.21 -5.82 10.93
CA ILE A 69 1.27 -5.05 9.69
C ILE A 69 1.04 -5.97 8.48
N TYR A 70 1.74 -7.11 8.42
CA TYR A 70 1.59 -8.09 7.34
C TYR A 70 0.13 -8.53 7.16
N VAL A 71 -0.57 -8.87 8.24
CA VAL A 71 -1.98 -9.31 8.17
C VAL A 71 -2.87 -8.19 7.64
N LEU A 72 -2.77 -6.99 8.21
CA LEU A 72 -3.58 -5.83 7.79
C LEU A 72 -3.33 -5.46 6.33
N MET A 73 -2.07 -5.48 5.91
CA MET A 73 -1.69 -5.15 4.54
C MET A 73 -2.18 -6.19 3.53
N ASN A 74 -2.18 -7.48 3.88
CA ASN A 74 -2.77 -8.51 3.03
C ASN A 74 -4.29 -8.33 2.89
N MET A 75 -4.99 -7.97 3.97
CA MET A 75 -6.43 -7.70 3.91
C MET A 75 -6.76 -6.54 2.97
N VAL A 76 -6.00 -5.43 3.07
CA VAL A 76 -6.19 -4.26 2.18
C VAL A 76 -5.75 -4.58 0.75
N GLY A 77 -4.64 -5.29 0.58
CA GLY A 77 -4.06 -5.65 -0.71
C GLY A 77 -4.91 -6.63 -1.51
N TYR A 78 -5.68 -7.49 -0.86
CA TYR A 78 -6.54 -8.50 -1.52
C TYR A 78 -7.50 -7.87 -2.54
N ALA A 79 -8.15 -6.76 -2.18
CA ALA A 79 -9.05 -6.06 -3.09
C ALA A 79 -8.32 -5.53 -4.34
N GLY A 80 -7.11 -4.99 -4.16
CA GLY A 80 -6.25 -4.51 -5.24
C GLY A 80 -5.79 -5.64 -6.16
N VAL A 81 -5.35 -6.78 -5.62
CA VAL A 81 -4.91 -7.93 -6.43
C VAL A 81 -6.08 -8.54 -7.20
N LYS A 82 -7.24 -8.69 -6.56
CA LYS A 82 -8.43 -9.30 -7.18
C LYS A 82 -8.98 -8.43 -8.32
N THR A 83 -9.15 -7.13 -8.08
CA THR A 83 -9.79 -6.22 -9.04
C THR A 83 -8.79 -5.63 -10.03
N GLY A 84 -7.55 -5.37 -9.61
CA GLY A 84 -6.52 -4.67 -10.37
C GLY A 84 -6.84 -3.22 -10.68
N VAL A 85 -7.83 -2.63 -10.01
CA VAL A 85 -8.13 -1.19 -10.11
C VAL A 85 -7.24 -0.39 -9.16
N PRO A 86 -6.90 0.86 -9.50
CA PRO A 86 -6.07 1.69 -8.64
C PRO A 86 -6.82 2.16 -7.38
N TYR A 87 -6.06 2.57 -6.37
CA TYR A 87 -6.60 2.98 -5.07
C TYR A 87 -7.75 4.00 -5.13
N PRO A 88 -7.69 5.09 -5.95
CA PRO A 88 -8.79 6.04 -6.02
C PRO A 88 -10.12 5.42 -6.49
N VAL A 89 -10.06 4.38 -7.32
CA VAL A 89 -11.26 3.64 -7.76
C VAL A 89 -11.78 2.74 -6.65
N LEU A 90 -10.90 2.06 -5.92
CA LEU A 90 -11.28 1.26 -4.75
C LEU A 90 -11.92 2.12 -3.65
N ALA A 91 -11.39 3.32 -3.41
CA ALA A 91 -11.91 4.25 -2.42
C ALA A 91 -13.37 4.69 -2.70
N ARG A 92 -13.82 4.63 -3.96
CA ARG A 92 -15.22 4.93 -4.33
C ARG A 92 -16.23 4.01 -3.66
N ALA A 93 -15.83 2.77 -3.33
CA ALA A 93 -16.70 1.82 -2.63
C ALA A 93 -17.02 2.26 -1.20
N SER A 94 -16.15 3.07 -0.56
CA SER A 94 -16.33 3.53 0.82
C SER A 94 -16.79 4.98 0.91
N PHE A 95 -16.31 5.85 0.02
CA PHE A 95 -16.55 7.31 0.10
C PHE A 95 -17.42 7.85 -1.05
N GLY A 96 -17.88 6.99 -1.96
CA GLY A 96 -18.57 7.40 -3.18
C GLY A 96 -17.64 8.03 -4.23
N ILE A 97 -18.20 8.41 -5.37
CA ILE A 97 -17.45 8.88 -6.54
C ILE A 97 -16.63 10.13 -6.23
N TRP A 98 -17.28 11.15 -5.66
CA TRP A 98 -16.64 12.44 -5.35
C TRP A 98 -15.89 12.43 -4.03
N GLY A 99 -16.38 11.69 -3.03
CA GLY A 99 -15.75 11.61 -1.72
C GLY A 99 -14.40 10.88 -1.76
N ALA A 100 -14.19 9.95 -2.69
CA ALA A 100 -12.93 9.25 -2.90
C ALA A 100 -11.74 10.17 -3.22
N ASN A 101 -12.00 11.40 -3.71
CA ASN A 101 -10.95 12.36 -4.00
C ASN A 101 -10.24 12.85 -2.72
N VAL A 102 -10.94 12.93 -1.59
CA VAL A 102 -10.35 13.36 -0.32
C VAL A 102 -9.24 12.40 0.15
N PRO A 103 -9.48 11.10 0.36
CA PRO A 103 -8.41 10.18 0.76
C PRO A 103 -7.34 10.02 -0.32
N ALA A 104 -7.69 10.13 -1.61
CA ALA A 104 -6.71 10.10 -2.69
C ALA A 104 -5.75 11.29 -2.62
N LEU A 105 -6.25 12.51 -2.39
CA LEU A 105 -5.45 13.72 -2.25
C LEU A 105 -4.57 13.67 -0.99
N VAL A 106 -5.13 13.24 0.14
CA VAL A 106 -4.34 13.08 1.38
C VAL A 106 -3.18 12.12 1.15
N ARG A 107 -3.45 10.97 0.49
CA ARG A 107 -2.40 10.01 0.15
C ARG A 107 -1.38 10.59 -0.84
N ALA A 108 -1.80 11.40 -1.81
CA ALA A 108 -0.90 12.05 -2.76
C ALA A 108 0.04 13.05 -2.08
N ILE A 109 -0.47 13.88 -1.16
CA ILE A 109 0.35 14.83 -0.39
C ILE A 109 1.42 14.08 0.42
N VAL A 110 1.02 13.01 1.11
CA VAL A 110 1.97 12.16 1.85
C VAL A 110 3.02 11.59 0.90
N ALA A 111 2.62 11.04 -0.26
CA ALA A 111 3.56 10.51 -1.24
C ALA A 111 4.57 11.56 -1.73
N CYS A 112 4.15 12.81 -1.95
CA CYS A 112 5.06 13.90 -2.33
C CYS A 112 6.09 14.24 -1.25
N PHE A 113 5.79 14.03 0.03
CA PHE A 113 6.74 14.24 1.12
C PHE A 113 7.82 13.13 1.20
N TRP A 114 7.48 11.92 0.75
CA TRP A 114 8.35 10.74 0.84
C TRP A 114 9.20 10.50 -0.42
N TYR A 115 9.04 11.30 -1.47
CA TYR A 115 9.76 11.21 -2.74
C TYR A 115 10.84 12.30 -2.82
#